data_AF-A0A9P7K2D9-F1
#
_entry.id   AF-A0A9P7K2D9-F1
#
_cell.length_a   1.000
_cell.length_b   1.000
_cell.length_c   1.000
_cell.angle_alpha   90.00
_cell.angle_beta   90.00
_cell.angle_gamma   90.00
#
_symmetry.space_group_name_H-M   'P 1'
#
loop_
_entity.id
_entity.type
_entity.pdbx_description
1 polymer ?
#
loop_
_entity_poly.entity_id
_entity_poly.type
_entity_poly.pdbx_seq_one_letter_code
_entity_poly.pdbx_strand_id
1 'polypeptide(L)'
;MLPSNTPSRFYTTRTLPSDEDPKSVEGETNVPTEEKKWISILENTVSAPWLFSLPPDHEQRLKIAYTLLFQIVLYLTRPAEAEQFLTAFATAPAPSESEIGRARKAVGTIIKASVNQMSSIPLNSSVRAHNEIFDIFGALQAIHDMYLGEEISTLETWSEFWSRAQPVVLELGMKLDEKGFGWSEEDLKELSENAAAKASAENP
;
A
#
# COMPACT_ATOMS: atom_id res chain seq x y z
N MET A 1 -51.34 -7.53 -44.80
CA MET A 1 -50.36 -7.75 -43.71
C MET A 1 -50.17 -6.43 -42.98
N LEU A 2 -50.65 -6.34 -41.74
CA LEU A 2 -50.55 -5.17 -40.88
C LEU A 2 -49.57 -5.49 -39.75
N PRO A 3 -48.58 -4.63 -39.42
CA PRO A 3 -47.85 -4.76 -38.17
C PRO A 3 -48.61 -4.07 -37.03
N SER A 4 -48.92 -4.86 -36.01
CA SER A 4 -49.51 -4.43 -34.74
C SER A 4 -48.48 -3.70 -33.88
N ASN A 5 -48.91 -2.53 -33.43
CA ASN A 5 -48.24 -1.55 -32.59
C ASN A 5 -48.45 -1.89 -31.10
N THR A 6 -47.52 -1.45 -30.24
CA THR A 6 -47.55 -1.22 -28.76
C THR A 6 -46.52 -2.00 -27.91
N PRO A 7 -46.13 -1.51 -26.71
CA PRO A 7 -45.93 -0.10 -26.31
C PRO A 7 -44.67 0.13 -25.44
N SER A 8 -44.15 1.36 -25.52
CA SER A 8 -43.13 1.91 -24.61
C SER A 8 -43.71 2.14 -23.21
N ARG A 9 -43.05 1.65 -22.16
CA ARG A 9 -43.43 1.86 -20.75
C ARG A 9 -42.69 3.08 -20.19
N PHE A 10 -43.41 4.17 -20.02
CA PHE A 10 -43.01 5.26 -19.13
C PHE A 10 -43.56 4.97 -17.73
N TYR A 11 -42.70 4.99 -16.72
CA TYR A 11 -43.12 5.02 -15.33
C TYR A 11 -42.97 6.44 -14.80
N THR A 12 -44.12 7.06 -14.51
CA THR A 12 -44.24 8.28 -13.70
C THR A 12 -44.58 7.84 -12.28
N THR A 13 -43.74 8.15 -11.30
CA THR A 13 -44.11 8.10 -9.89
C THR A 13 -44.18 9.51 -9.33
N ARG A 14 -45.39 9.85 -8.89
CA ARG A 14 -45.82 11.04 -8.19
C ARG A 14 -45.58 10.83 -6.70
N THR A 15 -44.90 11.75 -6.03
CA THR A 15 -44.86 11.85 -4.56
C THR A 15 -45.17 13.29 -4.14
N LEU A 16 -46.07 13.40 -3.17
CA LEU A 16 -46.58 14.63 -2.54
C LEU A 16 -45.50 15.26 -1.61
N PRO A 17 -45.61 16.55 -1.29
CA PRO A 17 -44.69 17.22 -0.37
C PRO A 17 -45.03 16.83 1.08
N SER A 18 -44.03 16.35 1.81
CA SER A 18 -44.10 16.17 3.26
C SER A 18 -43.20 17.23 3.89
N ASP A 19 -43.82 18.17 4.60
CA ASP A 19 -43.16 19.06 5.55
C ASP A 19 -42.59 18.22 6.68
N GLU A 20 -41.27 17.99 6.70
CA GLU A 20 -40.50 17.77 7.93
C GLU A 20 -39.09 18.33 7.70
N ASP A 21 -38.76 19.42 8.40
CA ASP A 21 -37.40 19.93 8.58
C ASP A 21 -36.53 18.86 9.27
N PRO A 22 -35.44 18.37 8.65
CA PRO A 22 -34.35 17.79 9.41
C PRO A 22 -33.38 18.92 9.74
N LYS A 23 -33.37 19.32 11.01
CA LYS A 23 -32.27 20.08 11.61
C LYS A 23 -30.93 19.52 11.14
N SER A 24 -30.19 20.34 10.40
CA SER A 24 -28.77 20.17 10.11
C SER A 24 -28.02 20.03 11.43
N VAL A 25 -27.80 18.80 11.86
CA VAL A 25 -26.75 18.50 12.83
C VAL A 25 -25.51 18.17 12.00
N GLU A 26 -24.91 19.23 11.46
CA GLU A 26 -23.51 19.20 11.00
C GLU A 26 -22.66 19.05 12.26
N GLY A 27 -22.44 17.80 12.61
CA GLY A 27 -21.47 17.37 13.60
C GLY A 27 -20.75 16.17 13.04
N GLU A 28 -20.12 16.33 11.86
CA GLU A 28 -19.08 15.41 11.40
C GLU A 28 -17.97 15.43 12.46
N THR A 29 -18.09 14.54 13.43
CA THR A 29 -16.98 14.14 14.28
C THR A 29 -15.87 13.67 13.35
N ASN A 30 -14.84 14.49 13.26
CA ASN A 30 -13.70 14.39 12.35
C ASN A 30 -12.77 13.23 12.74
N VAL A 31 -13.33 12.04 13.00
CA VAL A 31 -12.58 10.81 13.26
C VAL A 31 -12.21 10.26 11.88
N PRO A 32 -10.90 10.15 11.55
CA PRO A 32 -10.50 9.50 10.31
C PRO A 32 -11.07 8.09 10.30
N THR A 33 -11.88 7.79 9.29
CA THR A 33 -12.32 6.42 9.00
C THR A 33 -11.10 5.51 8.98
N GLU A 34 -11.21 4.26 9.46
CA GLU A 34 -10.09 3.30 9.49
C GLU A 34 -9.37 3.20 8.13
N GLU A 35 -10.12 3.31 7.02
CA GLU A 35 -9.59 3.39 5.65
C GLU A 35 -8.58 4.53 5.45
N LYS A 36 -8.86 5.73 5.98
CA LYS A 36 -7.94 6.88 5.91
C LYS A 36 -6.66 6.62 6.69
N LYS A 37 -6.70 5.81 7.75
CA LYS A 37 -5.50 5.49 8.55
C LYS A 37 -4.52 4.62 7.78
N TRP A 38 -5.01 3.61 7.06
CA TRP A 38 -4.16 2.67 6.32
C TRP A 38 -3.39 3.33 5.18
N ILE A 39 -4.07 4.14 4.36
CA ILE A 39 -3.40 4.85 3.26
C ILE A 39 -2.39 5.89 3.77
N SER A 40 -2.70 6.56 4.89
CA SER A 40 -1.81 7.55 5.49
C SER A 40 -0.45 6.97 5.85
N ILE A 41 -0.36 5.68 6.22
CA ILE A 41 0.93 5.01 6.48
C ILE A 41 1.79 5.03 5.23
N LEU A 42 1.25 4.61 4.08
CA LEU A 42 1.99 4.59 2.83
C LEU A 42 2.37 6.01 2.39
N GLU A 43 1.43 6.95 2.47
CA GLU A 43 1.64 8.36 2.07
C GLU A 43 2.70 9.05 2.92
N ASN A 44 2.68 8.82 4.24
CA ASN A 44 3.70 9.35 5.15
C ASN A 44 5.07 8.74 4.88
N THR A 45 5.14 7.43 4.61
CA THR A 45 6.40 6.76 4.24
C THR A 45 6.97 7.33 2.95
N VAL A 46 6.17 7.49 1.89
CA VAL A 46 6.69 7.98 0.61
C VAL A 46 7.05 9.47 0.62
N SER A 47 6.47 10.21 1.56
CA SER A 47 6.79 11.63 1.79
C SER A 47 8.00 11.82 2.71
N ALA A 48 8.53 10.75 3.29
CA ALA A 48 9.59 10.83 4.28
C ALA A 48 10.93 11.25 3.64
N PRO A 49 11.64 12.27 4.18
CA PRO A 49 12.93 12.70 3.64
C PRO A 49 14.02 11.62 3.67
N TRP A 50 13.87 10.61 4.53
CA TRP A 50 14.84 9.53 4.70
C TRP A 50 14.65 8.36 3.74
N LEU A 51 13.56 8.34 2.94
CA LEU A 51 13.16 7.16 2.17
C LEU A 51 14.26 6.58 1.26
N PHE A 52 15.01 7.47 0.61
CA PHE A 52 16.12 7.10 -0.28
C PHE A 52 17.50 7.26 0.36
N SER A 53 17.56 7.65 1.64
CA SER A 53 18.82 7.74 2.39
C SER A 53 19.37 6.35 2.64
N LEU A 54 20.66 6.16 2.35
CA LEU A 54 21.34 4.89 2.51
C LEU A 54 22.12 4.88 3.83
N PRO A 55 21.69 4.13 4.86
CA PRO A 55 22.51 3.96 6.06
C PRO A 55 23.83 3.26 5.71
N PRO A 56 24.94 3.54 6.42
CA PRO A 56 26.22 2.89 6.14
C PRO A 56 26.19 1.38 6.44
N ASP A 57 25.41 0.96 7.44
CA ASP A 57 25.26 -0.44 7.79
C ASP A 57 24.38 -1.19 6.77
N HIS A 58 24.92 -2.28 6.22
CA HIS A 58 24.25 -3.09 5.20
C HIS A 58 23.11 -3.93 5.79
N GLU A 59 23.21 -4.36 7.05
CA GLU A 59 22.12 -5.07 7.73
C GLU A 59 20.92 -4.13 7.92
N GLN A 60 21.16 -2.90 8.36
CA GLN A 60 20.11 -1.88 8.45
C GLN A 60 19.40 -1.64 7.12
N ARG A 61 20.10 -1.70 5.97
CA ARG A 61 19.44 -1.59 4.65
C ARG A 61 18.44 -2.71 4.39
N LEU A 62 18.75 -3.95 4.79
CA LEU A 62 17.83 -5.07 4.68
C LEU A 62 16.62 -4.92 5.63
N LYS A 63 16.85 -4.44 6.86
CA LYS A 63 15.78 -4.13 7.82
C LYS A 63 14.83 -3.02 7.33
N ILE A 64 15.38 -1.97 6.70
CA ILE A 64 14.58 -0.92 6.07
C ILE A 64 13.79 -1.51 4.90
N ALA A 65 14.43 -2.29 4.02
CA ALA A 65 13.74 -2.93 2.90
C ALA A 65 12.59 -3.83 3.38
N TYR A 66 12.80 -4.64 4.41
CA TYR A 66 11.73 -5.42 5.05
C TYR A 66 10.58 -4.52 5.50
N THR A 67 10.89 -3.48 6.28
CA THR A 67 9.87 -2.58 6.84
C THR A 67 9.02 -1.93 5.74
N LEU A 68 9.67 -1.50 4.65
CA LEU A 68 9.00 -0.94 3.48
C LEU A 68 8.08 -1.96 2.80
N LEU A 69 8.54 -3.19 2.56
CA LEU A 69 7.72 -4.24 1.96
C LEU A 69 6.58 -4.66 2.89
N PHE A 70 6.81 -4.72 4.20
CA PHE A 70 5.82 -5.09 5.19
C PHE A 70 4.67 -4.07 5.27
N GLN A 71 4.95 -2.77 5.10
CA GLN A 71 3.90 -1.75 5.01
C GLN A 71 2.95 -1.97 3.82
N ILE A 72 3.47 -2.45 2.69
CA ILE A 72 2.64 -2.84 1.54
C ILE A 72 1.71 -3.99 1.96
N VAL A 73 2.25 -5.01 2.60
CA VAL A 73 1.47 -6.17 3.07
C VAL A 73 0.38 -5.73 4.03
N LEU A 74 0.72 -4.95 5.07
CA LEU A 74 -0.23 -4.44 6.05
C LEU A 74 -1.40 -3.68 5.41
N TYR A 75 -1.11 -2.81 4.44
CA TYR A 75 -2.13 -2.07 3.73
C TYR A 75 -3.08 -3.00 2.94
N LEU A 76 -2.53 -4.03 2.30
CA LEU A 76 -3.29 -4.95 1.47
C LEU A 76 -4.11 -5.97 2.28
N THR A 77 -3.67 -6.32 3.49
CA THR A 77 -4.32 -7.31 4.37
C THR A 77 -5.28 -6.66 5.38
N ARG A 78 -5.77 -5.46 5.09
CA ARG A 78 -6.66 -4.75 6.01
C ARG A 78 -7.91 -5.57 6.37
N PRO A 79 -8.44 -5.48 7.60
CA PRO A 79 -9.40 -6.45 8.13
C PRO A 79 -10.76 -6.52 7.42
N ALA A 80 -11.13 -5.49 6.66
CA ALA A 80 -12.38 -5.47 5.90
C ALA A 80 -12.12 -5.93 4.45
N GLU A 81 -12.72 -7.05 4.06
CA GLU A 81 -12.84 -7.49 2.66
C GLU A 81 -11.51 -7.67 1.90
N ALA A 82 -10.46 -8.16 2.58
CA ALA A 82 -9.10 -8.27 2.04
C ALA A 82 -9.01 -8.89 0.63
N GLU A 83 -9.74 -9.97 0.33
CA GLU A 83 -9.71 -10.61 -0.99
C GLU A 83 -10.30 -9.72 -2.11
N GLN A 84 -11.42 -9.06 -1.82
CA GLN A 84 -12.05 -8.12 -2.77
C GLN A 84 -11.17 -6.90 -2.95
N PHE A 85 -10.57 -6.42 -1.87
CA PHE A 85 -9.65 -5.30 -1.89
C PHE A 85 -8.38 -5.60 -2.71
N LEU A 86 -7.76 -6.77 -2.52
CA LEU A 86 -6.62 -7.22 -3.32
C LEU A 86 -6.95 -7.25 -4.82
N THR A 87 -8.12 -7.79 -5.16
CA THR A 87 -8.59 -7.84 -6.55
C THR A 87 -8.80 -6.44 -7.13
N ALA A 88 -9.43 -5.55 -6.36
CA ALA A 88 -9.65 -4.16 -6.75
C ALA A 88 -8.32 -3.40 -6.87
N PHE A 89 -7.39 -3.59 -5.94
CA PHE A 89 -6.06 -2.99 -5.97
C PHE A 89 -5.29 -3.38 -7.24
N ALA A 90 -5.40 -4.65 -7.66
CA ALA A 90 -4.78 -5.11 -8.90
C ALA A 90 -5.47 -4.55 -10.16
N THR A 91 -6.80 -4.59 -10.24
CA THR A 91 -7.51 -4.50 -11.53
C THR A 91 -8.58 -3.41 -11.64
N ALA A 92 -8.97 -2.75 -10.55
CA ALA A 92 -10.04 -1.75 -10.61
C ALA A 92 -9.57 -0.46 -11.31
N PRO A 93 -10.38 0.12 -12.21
CA PRO A 93 -10.21 1.49 -12.64
C PRO A 93 -10.32 2.43 -11.45
N ALA A 94 -9.29 3.24 -11.22
CA ALA A 94 -9.19 4.09 -10.05
C ALA A 94 -8.58 5.45 -10.46
N PRO A 95 -9.27 6.58 -10.24
CA PRO A 95 -8.68 7.91 -10.42
C PRO A 95 -7.43 8.10 -9.54
N SER A 96 -6.48 8.95 -9.96
CA SER A 96 -5.24 9.20 -9.21
C SER A 96 -5.51 9.63 -7.76
N GLU A 97 -6.55 10.42 -7.56
CA GLU A 97 -6.93 10.95 -6.25
C GLU A 97 -7.77 9.99 -5.40
N SER A 98 -8.15 8.82 -5.93
CA SER A 98 -8.83 7.79 -5.14
C SER A 98 -7.86 7.09 -4.20
N GLU A 99 -8.36 6.43 -3.16
CA GLU A 99 -7.52 5.69 -2.23
C GLU A 99 -6.65 4.64 -2.94
N ILE A 100 -7.24 3.84 -3.83
CA ILE A 100 -6.52 2.86 -4.65
C ILE A 100 -5.49 3.55 -5.55
N GLY A 101 -5.85 4.66 -6.22
CA GLY A 101 -4.92 5.40 -7.08
C GLY A 101 -3.68 5.89 -6.33
N ARG A 102 -3.88 6.52 -5.17
CA ARG A 102 -2.79 7.01 -4.32
C ARG A 102 -1.96 5.86 -3.74
N ALA A 103 -2.62 4.77 -3.34
CA ALA A 103 -1.94 3.57 -2.85
C ALA A 103 -1.03 2.94 -3.90
N ARG A 104 -1.49 2.81 -5.15
CA ARG A 104 -0.68 2.29 -6.28
C ARG A 104 0.58 3.12 -6.49
N LYS A 105 0.44 4.45 -6.48
CA LYS A 105 1.57 5.38 -6.57
C LYS A 105 2.54 5.22 -5.40
N ALA A 106 2.02 5.10 -4.18
CA ALA A 106 2.84 4.92 -3.00
C ALA A 106 3.58 3.57 -3.02
N VAL A 107 2.89 2.47 -3.34
CA VAL A 107 3.48 1.13 -3.48
C VAL A 107 4.60 1.10 -4.51
N GLY A 108 4.40 1.71 -5.69
CA GLY A 108 5.46 1.85 -6.68
C GLY A 108 6.69 2.57 -6.14
N THR A 109 6.50 3.64 -5.37
CA THR A 109 7.60 4.41 -4.75
C THR A 109 8.30 3.62 -3.64
N ILE A 110 7.56 2.90 -2.81
CA ILE A 110 8.10 2.03 -1.76
C ILE A 110 8.95 0.93 -2.37
N ILE A 111 8.50 0.29 -3.46
CA ILE A 111 9.29 -0.73 -4.17
C ILE A 111 10.59 -0.12 -4.72
N LYS A 112 10.55 1.07 -5.33
CA LYS A 112 11.76 1.80 -5.75
C LYS A 112 12.74 2.01 -4.58
N ALA A 113 12.22 2.42 -3.42
CA ALA A 113 13.02 2.64 -2.23
C ALA A 113 13.65 1.34 -1.70
N SER A 114 12.88 0.25 -1.58
CA SER A 114 13.39 -1.07 -1.20
C SER A 114 14.49 -1.55 -2.15
N VAL A 115 14.28 -1.39 -3.45
CA VAL A 115 15.27 -1.73 -4.48
C VAL A 115 16.54 -0.89 -4.31
N ASN A 116 16.43 0.40 -4.06
CA ASN A 116 17.58 1.27 -3.78
C ASN A 116 18.38 0.82 -2.55
N GLN A 117 17.70 0.44 -1.46
CA GLN A 117 18.36 -0.06 -0.25
C GLN A 117 19.17 -1.34 -0.54
N MET A 118 18.56 -2.31 -1.23
CA MET A 118 19.18 -3.62 -1.46
C MET A 118 20.25 -3.61 -2.57
N SER A 119 20.01 -2.89 -3.66
CA SER A 119 20.96 -2.79 -4.79
C SER A 119 22.27 -2.11 -4.39
N SER A 120 22.23 -1.19 -3.43
CA SER A 120 23.40 -0.48 -2.94
C SER A 120 24.33 -1.31 -2.04
N ILE A 121 23.92 -2.53 -1.64
CA ILE A 121 24.75 -3.41 -0.80
C ILE A 121 25.90 -3.97 -1.64
N PRO A 122 27.17 -3.75 -1.29
CA PRO A 122 28.32 -4.29 -2.02
C PRO A 122 28.32 -5.83 -2.10
N LEU A 123 28.86 -6.38 -3.19
CA LEU A 123 28.97 -7.84 -3.39
C LEU A 123 29.87 -8.54 -2.35
N ASN A 124 30.79 -7.80 -1.72
CA ASN A 124 31.68 -8.30 -0.67
C ASN A 124 31.13 -8.10 0.76
N SER A 125 29.89 -7.63 0.90
CA SER A 125 29.24 -7.47 2.20
C SER A 125 28.97 -8.83 2.86
N SER A 126 29.10 -8.93 4.18
CA SER A 126 28.78 -10.14 4.94
C SER A 126 27.31 -10.57 4.77
N VAL A 127 26.38 -9.62 4.66
CA VAL A 127 24.94 -9.95 4.47
C VAL A 127 24.67 -10.63 3.12
N ARG A 128 25.60 -10.57 2.15
CA ARG A 128 25.49 -11.32 0.89
C ARG A 128 25.57 -12.83 1.08
N ALA A 129 25.96 -13.32 2.26
CA ALA A 129 25.88 -14.74 2.60
C ALA A 129 24.44 -15.31 2.54
N HIS A 130 23.42 -14.45 2.63
CA HIS A 130 22.01 -14.83 2.45
C HIS A 130 21.61 -14.87 0.97
N ASN A 131 22.22 -15.77 0.19
CA ASN A 131 22.06 -15.84 -1.27
C ASN A 131 20.58 -15.87 -1.71
N GLU A 132 19.75 -16.64 -1.02
CA GLU A 132 18.31 -16.75 -1.30
C GLU A 132 17.55 -15.40 -1.28
N ILE A 133 17.91 -14.47 -0.39
CA ILE A 133 17.32 -13.12 -0.37
C ILE A 133 17.68 -12.38 -1.65
N PHE A 134 18.94 -12.49 -2.07
CA PHE A 134 19.45 -11.78 -3.24
C PHE A 134 19.01 -12.40 -4.57
N ASP A 135 18.73 -13.70 -4.59
CA ASP A 135 18.11 -14.37 -5.74
C ASP A 135 16.68 -13.86 -5.97
N ILE A 136 15.86 -13.81 -4.92
CA ILE A 136 14.49 -13.26 -4.99
C ILE A 136 14.54 -11.76 -5.33
N PHE A 137 15.43 -11.01 -4.70
CA PHE A 137 15.64 -9.60 -5.00
C PHE A 137 16.03 -9.38 -6.46
N GLY A 138 16.82 -10.27 -7.07
CA GLY A 138 17.14 -10.21 -8.49
C GLY A 138 15.90 -10.20 -9.39
N ALA A 139 14.88 -10.99 -9.04
CA ALA A 139 13.59 -10.96 -9.73
C ALA A 139 12.86 -9.63 -9.51
N LEU A 140 12.85 -9.10 -8.28
CA LEU A 140 12.21 -7.81 -7.99
C LEU A 140 12.89 -6.65 -8.72
N GLN A 141 14.22 -6.64 -8.77
CA GLN A 141 15.03 -5.66 -9.49
C GLN A 141 14.66 -5.66 -10.99
N ALA A 142 14.57 -6.84 -11.61
CA ALA A 142 14.19 -6.94 -13.02
C ALA A 142 12.78 -6.40 -13.30
N ILE A 143 11.82 -6.66 -12.41
CA ILE A 143 10.45 -6.12 -12.53
C ILE A 143 10.46 -4.59 -12.33
N HIS A 144 11.21 -4.09 -11.34
CA HIS A 144 11.40 -2.66 -11.12
C HIS A 144 11.97 -1.97 -12.36
N ASP A 145 13.04 -2.50 -12.94
CA ASP A 145 13.70 -1.88 -14.09
C ASP A 145 12.80 -1.88 -15.34
N MET A 146 11.93 -2.89 -15.46
CA MET A 146 10.98 -3.01 -16.57
C MET A 146 9.79 -2.05 -16.48
N TYR A 147 9.21 -1.85 -15.29
CA TYR A 147 7.93 -1.14 -15.15
C TYR A 147 8.02 0.19 -14.40
N LEU A 148 9.02 0.38 -13.55
CA LEU A 148 9.11 1.51 -12.63
C LEU A 148 10.17 2.55 -13.06
N GLY A 149 10.83 2.36 -14.19
CA GLY A 149 11.71 3.38 -14.79
C GLY A 149 10.97 4.65 -15.18
N GLU A 150 9.70 4.53 -15.58
CA GLU A 150 8.78 5.64 -15.88
C GLU A 150 7.57 5.62 -14.93
N GLU A 151 6.74 6.67 -14.96
CA GLU A 151 5.50 6.72 -14.20
C GLU A 151 4.44 5.79 -14.83
N ILE A 152 3.94 4.81 -14.05
CA ILE A 152 2.84 3.95 -14.47
C ILE A 152 1.57 4.79 -14.61
N SER A 153 1.17 5.07 -15.85
CA SER A 153 0.04 5.96 -16.16
C SER A 153 -1.24 5.22 -16.55
N THR A 154 -1.17 3.91 -16.81
CA THR A 154 -2.33 3.11 -17.24
C THR A 154 -2.63 1.96 -16.29
N LEU A 155 -3.90 1.57 -16.23
CA LEU A 155 -4.37 0.42 -15.47
C LEU A 155 -3.78 -0.89 -15.99
N GLU A 156 -3.59 -1.03 -17.30
CA GLU A 156 -3.03 -2.24 -17.92
C GLU A 156 -1.58 -2.45 -17.49
N THR A 157 -0.75 -1.42 -17.60
CA THR A 157 0.64 -1.45 -17.13
C THR A 157 0.72 -1.71 -15.64
N TRP A 158 -0.17 -1.08 -14.84
CA TRP A 158 -0.26 -1.35 -13.41
C TRP A 158 -0.59 -2.82 -13.11
N SER A 159 -1.63 -3.36 -13.75
CA SER A 159 -2.10 -4.73 -13.53
C SER A 159 -1.00 -5.74 -13.89
N GLU A 160 -0.32 -5.52 -15.01
CA GLU A 160 0.78 -6.36 -15.44
C GLU A 160 1.96 -6.30 -14.46
N PHE A 161 2.40 -5.10 -14.10
CA PHE A 161 3.43 -4.87 -13.10
C PHE A 161 3.09 -5.60 -11.79
N TRP A 162 1.90 -5.35 -11.24
CA TRP A 162 1.51 -5.85 -9.94
C TRP A 162 1.36 -7.38 -9.92
N SER A 163 0.84 -7.98 -11.00
CA SER A 163 0.73 -9.44 -11.13
C SER A 163 2.08 -10.16 -11.01
N ARG A 164 3.17 -9.51 -11.44
CA ARG A 164 4.54 -10.02 -11.35
C ARG A 164 5.21 -9.62 -10.03
N ALA A 165 5.01 -8.38 -9.59
CA ALA A 165 5.65 -7.84 -8.41
C ALA A 165 5.11 -8.44 -7.11
N GLN A 166 3.79 -8.62 -7.00
CA GLN A 166 3.13 -9.09 -5.78
C GLN A 166 3.74 -10.38 -5.20
N PRO A 167 3.86 -11.50 -5.95
CA PRO A 167 4.42 -12.72 -5.39
C PRO A 167 5.87 -12.53 -4.92
N VAL A 168 6.67 -11.76 -5.66
CA VAL A 168 8.07 -11.49 -5.31
C VAL A 168 8.18 -10.61 -4.07
N VAL A 169 7.33 -9.59 -3.94
CA VAL A 169 7.26 -8.72 -2.75
C VAL A 169 6.92 -9.53 -1.50
N LEU A 170 5.93 -10.42 -1.59
CA LEU A 170 5.53 -11.29 -0.48
C LEU A 170 6.65 -12.26 -0.11
N GLU A 171 7.20 -12.97 -1.09
CA GLU A 171 8.27 -13.95 -0.86
C GLU A 171 9.52 -13.29 -0.28
N LEU A 172 9.91 -12.13 -0.80
CA LEU A 172 11.06 -11.38 -0.31
C LEU A 172 10.85 -10.89 1.12
N GLY A 173 9.67 -10.34 1.42
CA GLY A 173 9.30 -9.90 2.77
C GLY A 173 9.37 -11.05 3.77
N MET A 174 8.79 -12.21 3.43
CA MET A 174 8.86 -13.42 4.25
C MET A 174 10.31 -13.89 4.45
N LYS A 175 11.13 -13.90 3.38
CA LYS A 175 12.51 -14.36 3.49
C LYS A 175 13.38 -13.44 4.35
N LEU A 176 13.16 -12.13 4.27
CA LEU A 176 13.81 -11.15 5.13
C LEU A 176 13.45 -11.38 6.61
N ASP A 177 12.17 -11.62 6.89
CA ASP A 177 11.67 -11.95 8.23
C ASP A 177 12.34 -13.22 8.79
N GLU A 178 12.30 -14.31 8.01
CA GLU A 178 12.88 -15.61 8.38
C GLU A 178 14.38 -15.54 8.68
N LYS A 179 15.09 -14.57 8.10
CA LYS A 179 16.54 -14.35 8.34
C LYS A 179 16.83 -13.35 9.46
N GLY A 180 15.82 -12.89 10.18
CA GLY A 180 15.98 -11.98 11.31
C GLY A 180 16.19 -10.51 10.91
N PHE A 181 15.87 -10.14 9.67
CA PHE A 181 15.78 -8.73 9.27
C PHE A 181 14.37 -8.15 9.52
N GLY A 182 13.45 -8.99 10.00
CA GLY A 182 12.15 -8.60 10.50
C GLY A 182 12.23 -7.83 11.82
N TRP A 183 11.06 -7.50 12.36
CA TRP A 183 10.95 -6.82 13.66
C TRP A 183 10.97 -7.88 14.76
N SER A 184 11.87 -7.72 15.73
CA SER A 184 11.87 -8.59 16.91
C SER A 184 10.69 -8.26 17.83
N GLU A 185 10.33 -9.21 18.70
CA GLU A 185 9.35 -8.94 19.77
C GLU A 185 9.79 -7.76 20.66
N GLU A 186 11.09 -7.57 20.82
CA GLU A 186 11.69 -6.47 21.57
C GLU A 186 11.49 -5.13 20.84
N ASP A 187 11.72 -5.08 19.53
CA ASP A 187 11.47 -3.88 18.70
C ASP A 187 10.00 -3.46 18.76
N LEU A 188 9.09 -4.44 18.66
CA LEU A 188 7.65 -4.21 18.74
C LEU A 188 7.23 -3.70 20.13
N LYS A 189 7.83 -4.24 21.19
CA LYS A 189 7.57 -3.82 22.56
C LYS A 189 8.06 -2.40 22.81
N GLU A 190 9.29 -2.08 22.40
CA GLU A 190 9.87 -0.75 22.54
C GLU A 190 9.03 0.31 21.80
N LEU A 191 8.54 -0.01 20.60
CA LEU A 191 7.65 0.88 19.85
C LEU A 191 6.30 1.09 20.54
N SER A 192 5.74 0.04 21.16
CA SER A 192 4.49 0.17 21.92
C SER A 192 4.66 1.07 23.15
N GLU A 193 5.78 0.96 23.85
CA GLU A 193 6.09 1.77 25.04
C GLU A 193 6.35 3.23 24.68
N ASN A 194 7.10 3.48 23.60
CA ASN A 194 7.35 4.82 23.07
C ASN A 194 6.07 5.51 22.58
N ALA A 195 5.17 4.77 21.93
CA ALA A 195 3.88 5.29 21.50
C ALA A 195 2.99 5.69 22.69
N ALA A 196 2.96 4.86 23.75
CA ALA A 196 2.20 5.13 24.97
C ALA A 196 2.74 6.35 25.74
N ALA A 197 4.06 6.50 25.81
CA ALA A 197 4.71 7.65 26.44
C ALA A 197 4.38 8.96 25.70
N LYS A 198 4.38 8.94 24.36
CA LYS A 198 4.07 10.11 23.55
C LYS A 198 2.59 10.53 23.65
N ALA A 199 1.67 9.57 23.65
CA ALA A 199 0.24 9.84 23.85
C ALA A 199 -0.08 10.40 25.24
N SER A 200 0.66 9.99 26.27
CA SER A 200 0.51 10.50 27.63
C SER A 200 1.04 11.92 27.82
N ALA A 201 1.97 12.37 26.97
CA ALA A 201 2.52 13.72 27.00
C ALA A 201 1.64 14.76 26.27
N GLU A 202 0.76 14.33 25.37
CA GLU A 202 -0.10 15.19 24.55
C GLU A 202 -1.50 15.45 25.15
N ASN A 203 -1.86 14.79 26.28
CA ASN A 203 -3.11 15.01 27.04
C ASN A 203 -2.81 15.42 28.51
N PRO A 204 -2.36 16.66 28.78
CA PRO A 204 -2.20 17.18 30.14
C PRO A 204 -3.52 17.54 30.83
#